data_AF-A0A0M0GPD0-F1
#
_entry.id   AF-A0A0M0GPD0-F1
#
_cell.length_a   1.000
_cell.length_b   1.000
_cell.length_c   1.000
_cell.angle_alpha   90.00
_cell.angle_beta   90.00
_cell.angle_gamma   90.00
#
_symmetry.space_group_name_H-M   'P 1'
#
loop_
_entity.id
_entity.type
_entity.pdbx_description
1 polymer ?
#
loop_
_entity_poly.entity_id
_entity_poly.type
_entity_poly.pdbx_seq_one_letter_code
_entity_poly.pdbx_strand_id
1 'polypeptide(L)' 'MKPETIIPKDAGDEITEVLVDGLQRDLTEDERELVDRWTSSFDKPERATIINMLKELLNKHKRHD' A
#
# COMPACT_ATOMS: atom_id res chain seq x y z
N MET A 1 18.60 20.40 24.89
CA MET A 1 18.49 19.19 24.05
C MET A 1 17.39 19.43 23.02
N LYS A 2 17.58 18.94 21.80
CA LYS A 2 16.82 19.26 20.57
C LYS A 2 15.35 18.84 20.68
N PRO A 3 14.41 19.50 19.97
CA PRO A 3 13.01 19.10 19.97
C PRO A 3 12.89 17.68 19.40
N GLU A 4 12.25 16.80 20.15
CA GLU A 4 11.87 15.47 19.67
C GLU A 4 11.01 15.66 18.42
N THR A 5 11.58 15.29 17.28
CA THR A 5 10.84 15.27 16.02
C THR A 5 9.84 14.13 16.15
N ILE A 6 8.57 14.46 16.32
CA ILE A 6 7.48 13.51 16.14
C ILE A 6 7.49 13.15 14.65
N ILE A 7 8.28 12.15 14.29
CA ILE A 7 8.18 11.52 12.98
C ILE A 7 6.83 10.78 13.01
N PRO A 8 5.89 11.05 12.08
CA PRO A 8 4.70 10.23 11.97
C PRO A 8 5.16 8.81 11.66
N LYS A 9 5.11 7.92 12.66
CA LYS A 9 5.05 6.49 12.40
C LYS A 9 3.72 6.26 11.69
N ASP A 10 3.77 5.60 10.53
CA ASP A 10 2.59 5.02 9.88
C ASP A 10 1.59 6.01 9.25
N ALA A 11 2.03 6.79 8.27
CA ALA A 11 1.24 6.82 7.05
C ALA A 11 1.57 5.51 6.31
N GLY A 12 0.89 4.42 6.68
CA GLY A 12 1.08 3.12 6.05
C GLY A 12 1.00 3.28 4.53
N ASP A 13 1.89 2.63 3.78
CA ASP A 13 1.88 2.72 2.33
C ASP A 13 0.49 2.29 1.84
N GLU A 14 -0.29 3.24 1.31
CA GLU A 14 -1.69 3.03 0.89
C GLU A 14 -1.81 1.86 -0.11
N ILE A 15 -0.74 1.57 -0.86
CA ILE A 15 -0.69 0.42 -1.77
C ILE A 15 -0.61 -0.90 -0.97
N THR A 16 0.18 -0.94 0.10
CA THR A 16 0.27 -2.09 1.02
C THR A 16 -1.07 -2.39 1.67
N GLU A 17 -1.81 -1.36 2.10
CA GLU A 17 -3.15 -1.55 2.71
C GLU A 17 -4.14 -2.20 1.73
N VAL A 18 -4.17 -1.73 0.47
CA VAL A 18 -5.03 -2.31 -0.57
C VAL A 18 -4.66 -3.76 -0.86
N LEU A 19 -3.37 -4.09 -0.86
CA LEU A 19 -2.90 -5.46 -1.06
C LEU A 19 -3.31 -6.38 0.09
N VAL A 20 -3.16 -5.94 1.35
CA VAL A 20 -3.58 -6.72 2.53
C VAL A 20 -5.09 -6.96 2.53
N ASP A 21 -5.91 -5.93 2.24
CA ASP A 21 -7.37 -6.10 2.13
C ASP A 21 -7.74 -7.07 1.01
N GLY A 22 -7.09 -6.94 -0.16
CA GLY A 22 -7.34 -7.78 -1.32
C GLY A 22 -6.94 -9.24 -1.14
N LEU A 23 -5.80 -9.49 -0.49
CA LEU A 23 -5.29 -10.84 -0.21
C LEU A 23 -5.98 -11.49 0.99
N GLN A 24 -6.69 -10.73 1.81
CA GLN A 24 -7.30 -11.17 3.07
C GLN A 24 -6.29 -11.82 4.03
N ARG A 25 -5.03 -11.39 3.96
CA ARG A 25 -3.93 -11.80 4.84
C ARG A 25 -2.87 -10.72 4.90
N ASP A 26 -2.08 -10.73 5.96
CA ASP A 26 -0.88 -9.91 6.04
C ASP A 26 0.16 -10.31 4.99
N LEU A 27 0.94 -9.31 4.56
CA LEU A 27 2.16 -9.53 3.79
C LEU A 27 3.26 -10.07 4.70
N THR A 28 3.98 -11.07 4.20
CA THR A 28 5.26 -11.52 4.77
C THR A 28 6.30 -10.41 4.71
N GLU A 29 7.40 -10.56 5.45
CA GLU A 29 8.49 -9.56 5.46
C GLU A 29 9.06 -9.32 4.06
N ASP A 30 9.33 -10.40 3.30
CA ASP A 30 9.83 -10.33 1.92
C ASP A 30 8.84 -9.62 0.98
N GLU A 31 7.53 -9.87 1.14
CA GLU A 31 6.49 -9.21 0.35
C GLU A 31 6.40 -7.71 0.67
N ARG A 32 6.55 -7.33 1.94
CA ARG A 32 6.59 -5.91 2.34
C ARG A 32 7.80 -5.20 1.75
N GLU A 33 8.99 -5.79 1.86
CA GLU A 33 10.20 -5.20 1.28
C GLU A 33 10.10 -5.08 -0.25
N LEU A 34 9.45 -6.05 -0.91
CA LEU A 34 9.22 -5.98 -2.34
C LEU A 34 8.27 -4.83 -2.71
N VAL A 35 7.15 -4.68 -1.99
CA VAL A 35 6.17 -3.61 -2.23
C VAL A 35 6.82 -2.25 -1.97
N ASP A 36 7.54 -2.08 -0.87
CA ASP A 36 8.23 -0.83 -0.55
C ASP A 36 9.25 -0.45 -1.63
N ARG A 37 10.05 -1.41 -2.12
CA ARG A 37 10.99 -1.13 -3.23
C ARG A 37 10.27 -0.78 -4.52
N TRP A 38 9.19 -1.49 -4.83
CA TRP A 38 8.39 -1.25 -6.03
C TRP A 38 7.75 0.14 -6.05
N THR A 39 7.21 0.60 -4.92
CA THR A 39 6.50 1.88 -4.81
C THR A 39 7.40 3.05 -4.42
N SER A 40 8.67 2.79 -4.08
CA SER A 40 9.61 3.79 -3.56
C SER A 40 9.80 5.02 -4.46
N SER A 41 9.70 4.86 -5.78
CA SER A 41 9.88 5.95 -6.75
C SER A 41 8.58 6.65 -7.13
N PHE A 42 7.42 6.19 -6.66
CA PHE A 42 6.14 6.71 -7.11
C PHE A 42 5.81 8.04 -6.45
N ASP A 43 5.44 9.01 -7.28
CA ASP A 43 4.87 10.26 -6.81
C ASP A 43 3.39 10.11 -6.39
N LYS A 44 2.80 11.19 -5.86
CA LYS A 44 1.41 11.16 -5.37
C LYS A 44 0.40 10.79 -6.46
N PRO A 45 0.41 11.40 -7.66
CA PRO A 45 -0.45 10.99 -8.78
C PRO A 45 -0.29 9.52 -9.19
N GLU A 46 0.94 9.01 -9.28
CA GLU A 46 1.22 7.63 -9.65
C GLU A 46 0.66 6.66 -8.60
N ARG A 47 0.88 6.94 -7.32
CA ARG A 47 0.31 6.16 -6.21
C ARG A 47 -1.21 6.10 -6.28
N ALA A 48 -1.88 7.24 -6.45
CA ALA A 48 -3.33 7.31 -6.57
C ALA A 48 -3.86 6.49 -7.76
N THR A 49 -3.16 6.55 -8.90
CA THR A 49 -3.51 5.79 -10.11
C THR A 49 -3.45 4.28 -9.86
N ILE A 50 -2.35 3.80 -9.28
CA ILE A 50 -2.14 2.38 -8.97
C ILE A 50 -3.19 1.89 -7.95
N ILE A 51 -3.45 2.64 -6.89
CA ILE A 51 -4.46 2.31 -5.89
C ILE A 51 -5.85 2.12 -6.51
N ASN A 52 -6.25 3.03 -7.41
CA ASN A 52 -7.54 2.92 -8.09
C ASN A 52 -7.62 1.67 -8.97
N MET A 53 -6.57 1.37 -9.74
CA MET A 53 -6.49 0.16 -10.55
C MET A 53 -6.60 -1.11 -9.69
N LEU A 54 -5.88 -1.19 -8.57
CA LEU A 54 -5.94 -2.33 -7.66
C LEU A 54 -7.33 -2.50 -7.06
N LYS A 55 -7.96 -1.40 -6.59
CA LYS A 55 -9.33 -1.43 -6.05
C LYS A 55 -10.34 -1.88 -7.10
N GLU A 56 -10.22 -1.44 -8.35
CA GLU A 56 -11.11 -1.89 -9.43
C GLU A 56 -10.97 -3.39 -9.72
N LEU A 57 -9.73 -3.92 -9.71
CA LEU A 57 -9.48 -5.35 -9.89
C LEU A 57 -10.10 -6.17 -8.75
N LEU A 58 -9.87 -5.78 -7.50
CA LEU A 58 -10.44 -6.45 -6.33
C LEU A 58 -11.96 -6.41 -6.30
N ASN A 59 -12.56 -5.26 -6.65
CA ASN A 59 -14.01 -5.11 -6.73
C ASN A 59 -14.63 -5.96 -7.85
N LYS A 60 -13.93 -6.14 -8.98
CA LYS A 60 -14.38 -7.09 -10.02
C LYS A 60 -14.37 -8.51 -9.50
N HIS A 61 -13.32 -8.92 -8.79
CA HIS A 61 -13.25 -10.26 -8.22
C HIS A 61 -14.41 -10.55 -7.25
N LYS A 62 -14.70 -9.62 -6.33
CA LYS A 62 -15.84 -9.70 -5.38
C LYS A 62 -17.22 -9.76 -6.04
N ARG A 63 -17.37 -9.40 -7.32
CA ARG A 63 -18.65 -9.47 -8.05
C ARG A 63 -18.86 -10.82 -8.77
N HIS A 64 -17.80 -11.61 -8.90
CA HIS A 64 -17.83 -12.89 -9.62
C HIS A 64 -17.97 -14.10 -8.69
N ASP A 65 -17.64 -13.94 -7.40
CA ASP A 65 -18.11 -14.81 -6.31
C ASP A 65 -19.55 -14.43 -5.88
#